data_AF-A0AA38C677-F1
#
_entry.id   AF-A0AA38C677-F1
#
_cell.length_a   1.000
_cell.length_b   1.000
_cell.length_c   1.000
_cell.angle_alpha   90.00
_cell.angle_beta   90.00
_cell.angle_gamma   90.00
#
_symmetry.space_group_name_H-M   'P 1'
#
loop_
_entity.id
_entity.type
_entity.pdbx_description
1 polymer ?
#
loop_
_entity_poly.entity_id
_entity_poly.type
_entity_poly.pdbx_seq_one_letter_code
_entity_poly.pdbx_strand_id
1 'polypeptide(L)'
;MDAEADAIIYKAEGSDVAGLYSEVRSYLQPLHGLLGFESKDNKLKTTAQIHGLAKRYVSFLGRLLKVSCNNLTKGISTSETQQDRADELFKTLKLALDCFDALRPCLVGSPHEIEVQRYWMVRRLMTWKRFTEAREECWVTLHSLKFNVFCKEEKGKKEVAVSARKGTARKKEVGASSVRKKDAASSVRKIKESENDKDGVNLYGEQAGGADSGLVGLVLGLVTDLVICTGESKLREAKEYRKVLVLIDQLAPWQRVSDKNTIEKHRSMLFKGLHKCALFMATKPSYFDPKLTRTFGLLALDNCSCSSVKDQFLKVTCGICHQLVSGGPDLSSIVVDICKFSLSTIFKDAQ
;
A
#
# COMPACT_ATOMS: atom_id res chain seq x y z
N MET A 1 2.31 13.28 34.85
CA MET A 1 3.01 12.78 33.64
C MET A 1 3.76 11.52 34.04
N ASP A 2 3.80 10.53 33.17
CA ASP A 2 4.42 9.23 33.44
C ASP A 2 5.94 9.37 33.26
N ALA A 3 6.70 9.34 34.35
CA ALA A 3 8.14 9.61 34.34
C ALA A 3 8.92 8.61 33.45
N GLU A 4 8.41 7.38 33.33
CA GLU A 4 8.95 6.36 32.44
C GLU A 4 8.77 6.74 30.96
N ALA A 5 7.59 7.27 30.61
CA ALA A 5 7.31 7.74 29.26
C ALA A 5 8.24 8.89 28.85
N ASP A 6 8.48 9.85 29.74
CA ASP A 6 9.37 10.98 29.47
C ASP A 6 10.84 10.54 29.33
N ALA A 7 11.29 9.56 30.11
CA ALA A 7 12.63 8.98 29.97
C ALA A 7 12.83 8.29 28.61
N ILE A 8 11.83 7.54 28.14
CA ILE A 8 11.86 6.89 26.82
C ILE A 8 11.90 7.94 25.69
N ILE A 9 11.11 9.01 25.80
CA ILE A 9 11.13 10.09 24.80
C ILE A 9 12.49 10.79 24.78
N TYR A 10 13.05 11.09 25.95
CA TYR A 10 14.38 11.71 26.04
C TYR A 10 15.47 10.84 25.38
N LYS A 11 15.41 9.52 25.59
CA LYS A 11 16.30 8.57 24.92
C LYS A 11 16.10 8.57 23.40
N ALA A 12 14.86 8.58 22.93
CA ALA A 12 14.54 8.65 21.51
C ALA A 12 15.01 9.96 20.85
N GLU A 13 15.09 11.07 21.60
CA GLU A 13 15.64 12.35 21.15
C GLU A 13 17.18 12.34 21.09
N GLY A 14 17.82 11.55 21.95
CA GLY A 14 19.26 11.45 22.11
C GLY A 14 20.03 10.82 20.95
N SER A 15 21.36 10.83 21.09
CA SER A 15 22.29 10.19 20.15
C SER A 15 22.43 8.68 20.37
N ASP A 16 22.29 8.22 21.62
CA ASP A 16 22.31 6.81 21.98
C ASP A 16 20.89 6.28 22.15
N VAL A 17 20.47 5.45 21.20
CA VAL A 17 19.15 4.81 21.19
C VAL A 17 19.25 3.31 21.43
N ALA A 18 20.41 2.80 21.86
CA ALA A 18 20.60 1.37 22.05
C ALA A 18 19.57 0.79 23.04
N GLY A 19 18.82 -0.22 22.61
CA GLY A 19 17.77 -0.85 23.42
C GLY A 19 16.47 -0.03 23.53
N LEU A 20 16.33 1.09 22.82
CA LEU A 20 15.10 1.89 22.80
C LEU A 20 13.89 1.04 22.42
N TYR A 21 14.00 0.19 21.40
CA TYR A 21 12.90 -0.68 21.00
C TYR A 21 12.42 -1.58 22.14
N SER A 22 13.36 -2.17 22.88
CA SER A 22 13.05 -3.05 24.01
C SER A 22 12.35 -2.30 25.16
N GLU A 23 12.79 -1.09 25.47
CA GLU A 23 12.18 -0.24 26.50
C GLU A 23 10.76 0.18 26.10
N VAL A 24 10.58 0.64 24.85
CA VAL A 24 9.25 0.99 24.31
C VAL A 24 8.33 -0.22 24.31
N ARG A 25 8.83 -1.39 23.89
CA ARG A 25 8.06 -2.63 23.90
C ARG A 25 7.66 -3.05 25.32
N SER A 26 8.53 -2.89 26.30
CA SER A 26 8.20 -3.15 27.71
C SER A 26 7.13 -2.19 28.22
N TYR A 27 7.28 -0.89 27.96
CA TYR A 27 6.31 0.14 28.36
C TYR A 27 4.92 -0.06 27.75
N LEU A 28 4.88 -0.53 26.49
CA LEU A 28 3.66 -0.82 25.75
C LEU A 28 3.12 -2.25 25.96
N GLN A 29 3.67 -3.01 26.91
CA GLN A 29 3.19 -4.36 27.24
C GLN A 29 1.66 -4.45 27.41
N PRO A 30 0.97 -3.49 28.06
CA PRO A 30 -0.49 -3.54 28.19
C PRO A 30 -1.27 -3.52 26.87
N LEU A 31 -0.64 -3.11 25.76
CA LEU A 31 -1.20 -3.14 24.40
C LEU A 31 -0.92 -4.47 23.67
N HIS A 32 0.01 -5.31 24.13
CA HIS A 32 0.42 -6.52 23.43
C HIS A 32 -0.72 -7.51 23.16
N GLY A 33 -1.66 -7.67 24.10
CA GLY A 33 -2.85 -8.51 23.90
C GLY A 33 -3.76 -8.04 22.75
N LEU A 34 -3.70 -6.76 22.34
CA LEU A 34 -4.40 -6.24 21.16
C LEU A 34 -3.64 -6.49 19.86
N LEU A 35 -2.33 -6.59 19.93
CA LEU A 35 -1.44 -6.84 18.79
C LEU A 35 -1.30 -8.32 18.44
N GLY A 36 -1.97 -9.21 19.19
CA GLY A 36 -1.91 -10.65 18.96
C GLY A 36 -0.62 -11.31 19.47
N PHE A 37 0.12 -10.65 20.37
CA PHE A 37 1.35 -11.20 20.95
C PHE A 37 1.11 -12.26 22.07
N GLU A 38 -0.12 -12.45 22.53
CA GLU A 38 -0.48 -13.42 23.58
C GLU A 38 -1.28 -14.60 23.00
N SER A 39 -0.93 -15.83 23.41
CA SER A 39 -1.50 -17.07 22.88
C SER A 39 -2.78 -17.50 23.62
N LYS A 40 -3.81 -17.82 22.82
CA LYS A 40 -4.98 -18.70 23.07
C LYS A 40 -6.06 -18.38 24.12
N ASP A 41 -5.89 -17.49 25.08
CA ASP A 41 -6.97 -17.12 26.03
C ASP A 41 -7.41 -15.65 25.93
N ASN A 42 -7.52 -15.13 24.70
CA ASN A 42 -7.78 -13.71 24.48
C ASN A 42 -9.27 -13.40 24.75
N LYS A 43 -9.60 -13.06 26.01
CA LYS A 43 -10.82 -12.31 26.33
C LYS A 43 -10.78 -11.04 25.48
N LEU A 44 -11.63 -10.97 24.45
CA LEU A 44 -11.78 -9.80 23.60
C LEU A 44 -11.88 -8.56 24.49
N LYS A 45 -10.86 -7.70 24.48
CA LYS A 45 -10.88 -6.49 25.33
C LYS A 45 -12.11 -5.68 24.94
N THR A 46 -12.90 -5.32 25.95
CA THR A 46 -14.10 -4.50 25.74
C THR A 46 -13.70 -3.12 25.21
N THR A 47 -14.59 -2.45 24.48
CA THR A 47 -14.37 -1.09 23.96
C THR A 47 -13.95 -0.11 25.08
N ALA A 48 -14.47 -0.29 26.30
CA ALA A 48 -14.09 0.51 27.46
C ALA A 48 -12.62 0.31 27.88
N GLN A 49 -12.12 -0.93 27.83
CA GLN A 49 -10.72 -1.23 28.11
C GLN A 49 -9.78 -0.65 27.04
N ILE A 50 -10.17 -0.73 25.76
CA ILE A 50 -9.42 -0.12 24.65
C ILE A 50 -9.38 1.39 24.81
N HIS A 51 -10.51 2.02 25.19
CA HIS A 51 -10.57 3.45 25.45
C HIS A 51 -9.70 3.88 26.64
N GLY A 52 -9.68 3.11 27.73
CA GLY A 52 -8.79 3.35 28.87
C GLY A 52 -7.31 3.30 28.48
N LEU A 53 -6.94 2.34 27.63
CA LEU A 53 -5.60 2.23 27.07
C LEU A 53 -5.28 3.40 26.13
N ALA A 54 -6.20 3.77 25.24
CA ALA A 54 -6.04 4.90 24.33
C ALA A 54 -5.77 6.21 25.10
N LYS A 55 -6.57 6.49 26.14
CA LYS A 55 -6.40 7.67 26.98
C LYS A 55 -5.01 7.75 27.63
N ARG A 56 -4.41 6.60 27.95
CA ARG A 56 -3.07 6.54 28.57
C ARG A 56 -1.95 6.70 27.54
N TYR A 57 -2.04 6.02 26.41
CA TYR A 57 -0.88 5.81 25.52
C TYR A 57 -0.86 6.69 24.27
N VAL A 58 -1.99 7.23 23.80
CA VAL A 58 -2.05 7.96 22.52
C VAL A 58 -1.12 9.18 22.50
N SER A 59 -1.06 9.95 23.59
CA SER A 59 -0.18 11.13 23.68
C SER A 59 1.31 10.75 23.64
N PHE A 60 1.69 9.68 24.34
CA PHE A 60 3.03 9.12 24.31
C PHE A 60 3.40 8.64 22.91
N LEU A 61 2.55 7.82 22.28
CA LEU A 61 2.78 7.31 20.93
C LEU A 61 2.94 8.44 19.91
N GLY A 62 2.13 9.50 20.02
CA GLY A 62 2.24 10.67 19.14
C GLY A 62 3.57 11.42 19.30
N ARG A 63 4.04 11.60 20.53
CA ARG A 63 5.37 12.19 20.82
C ARG A 63 6.49 11.30 20.28
N LEU A 64 6.39 9.99 20.49
CA LEU A 64 7.38 9.02 20.03
C LEU A 64 7.50 9.03 18.50
N LEU A 65 6.37 8.95 17.78
CA LEU A 65 6.36 9.04 16.31
C LEU A 65 7.07 10.32 15.84
N LYS A 66 6.73 11.48 16.43
CA LYS A 66 7.30 12.77 16.04
C LYS A 66 8.82 12.80 16.23
N VAL A 67 9.31 12.38 17.40
CA VAL A 67 10.74 12.35 17.71
C VAL A 67 11.49 11.37 16.80
N SER A 68 11.00 10.14 16.68
CA SER A 68 11.63 9.13 15.83
C SER A 68 11.68 9.57 14.37
N CYS A 69 10.59 10.18 13.85
CA CYS A 69 10.57 10.72 12.50
C CYS A 69 11.59 11.84 12.30
N ASN A 70 11.70 12.77 13.25
CA ASN A 70 12.66 13.87 13.15
C ASN A 70 14.10 13.36 13.10
N ASN A 71 14.43 12.36 13.93
CA ASN A 71 15.76 11.75 13.97
C ASN A 71 16.12 10.95 12.71
N LEU A 72 15.13 10.49 11.94
CA LEU A 72 15.32 9.78 10.67
C LEU A 72 15.35 10.71 9.44
N THR A 73 15.22 12.02 9.63
CA THR A 73 15.15 13.00 8.51
C THR A 73 16.48 13.12 7.76
N LYS A 74 17.60 12.98 8.47
CA LYS A 74 18.93 12.93 7.85
C LYS A 74 19.05 11.55 7.20
N GLY A 75 19.19 11.53 5.87
CA GLY A 75 19.26 10.30 5.08
C GLY A 75 20.52 9.48 5.35
N ILE A 76 20.83 8.56 4.41
CA ILE A 76 21.91 7.57 4.53
C ILE A 76 23.19 8.16 5.15
N SER A 77 23.63 7.55 6.25
CA SER A 77 24.96 7.73 6.82
C SER A 77 25.85 6.52 6.48
N THR A 78 27.14 6.75 6.29
CA THR A 78 28.15 5.70 6.05
C THR A 78 28.63 5.03 7.35
N SER A 79 28.26 5.58 8.51
CA SER A 79 28.68 5.06 9.82
C SER A 79 27.76 3.94 10.29
N GLU A 80 28.34 2.81 10.68
CA GLU A 80 27.64 1.63 11.23
C GLU A 80 26.77 2.00 12.45
N THR A 81 27.29 2.82 13.36
CA THR A 81 26.55 3.27 14.56
C THR A 81 25.30 4.08 14.21
N GLN A 82 25.30 4.80 13.08
CA GLN A 82 24.11 5.52 12.61
C GLN A 82 23.10 4.58 11.94
N GLN A 83 23.55 3.46 11.36
CA GLN A 83 22.66 2.42 10.83
C GLN A 83 21.97 1.67 11.98
N ASP A 84 22.72 1.27 13.02
CA ASP A 84 22.15 0.62 14.21
C ASP A 84 21.12 1.53 14.91
N ARG A 85 21.46 2.82 15.00
CA ARG A 85 20.53 3.85 15.50
C ARG A 85 19.27 3.93 14.66
N ALA A 86 19.39 3.92 13.33
CA ALA A 86 18.24 3.94 12.45
C ALA A 86 17.38 2.67 12.60
N ASP A 87 18.01 1.49 12.73
CA ASP A 87 17.32 0.22 12.97
C ASP A 87 16.44 0.26 14.22
N GLU A 88 16.98 0.72 15.34
CA GLU A 88 16.21 0.88 16.58
C GLU A 88 15.04 1.84 16.40
N LEU A 89 15.25 2.97 15.71
CA LEU A 89 14.21 3.96 15.46
C LEU A 89 13.11 3.44 14.53
N PHE A 90 13.44 2.72 13.45
CA PHE A 90 12.45 2.14 12.53
C PHE A 90 11.64 1.04 13.20
N LYS A 91 12.27 0.15 13.99
CA LYS A 91 11.55 -0.87 14.78
C LYS A 91 10.58 -0.22 15.77
N THR A 92 11.04 0.82 16.45
CA THR A 92 10.23 1.60 17.40
C THR A 92 9.07 2.30 16.71
N LEU A 93 9.31 2.93 15.56
CA LEU A 93 8.29 3.61 14.76
C LEU A 93 7.21 2.64 14.29
N LYS A 94 7.63 1.47 13.79
CA LYS A 94 6.71 0.40 13.36
C LYS A 94 5.82 -0.08 14.51
N LEU A 95 6.41 -0.38 15.67
CA LEU A 95 5.66 -0.79 16.86
C LEU A 95 4.65 0.28 17.29
N ALA A 96 5.05 1.55 17.29
CA ALA A 96 4.14 2.65 17.64
C ALA A 96 2.95 2.76 16.66
N LEU A 97 3.18 2.58 15.36
CA LEU A 97 2.13 2.58 14.33
C LEU A 97 1.21 1.36 14.47
N ASP A 98 1.74 0.20 14.80
CA ASP A 98 0.95 -1.00 15.10
C ASP A 98 0.07 -0.79 16.34
N CYS A 99 0.60 -0.14 17.39
CA CYS A 99 -0.17 0.27 18.56
C CYS A 99 -1.28 1.27 18.22
N PHE A 100 -1.02 2.26 17.36
CA PHE A 100 -2.07 3.17 16.88
C PHE A 100 -3.17 2.42 16.14
N ASP A 101 -2.81 1.47 15.29
CA ASP A 101 -3.79 0.65 14.56
C ASP A 101 -4.65 -0.19 15.50
N ALA A 102 -4.05 -0.79 16.53
CA ALA A 102 -4.77 -1.51 17.58
C ALA A 102 -5.74 -0.62 18.39
N LEU A 103 -5.40 0.66 18.53
CA LEU A 103 -6.22 1.67 19.23
C LEU A 103 -7.19 2.41 18.30
N ARG A 104 -7.21 2.10 16.99
CA ARG A 104 -7.99 2.80 15.97
C ARG A 104 -9.46 3.06 16.35
N PRO A 105 -10.22 2.14 16.97
CA PRO A 105 -11.61 2.39 17.35
C PRO A 105 -11.81 3.57 18.31
N CYS A 106 -10.75 4.01 18.99
CA CYS A 106 -10.78 5.11 19.97
C CYS A 106 -10.12 6.38 19.45
N LEU A 107 -9.62 6.40 18.21
CA LEU A 107 -8.99 7.56 17.62
C LEU A 107 -10.02 8.42 16.89
N VAL A 108 -9.85 9.73 17.00
CA VAL A 108 -10.63 10.73 16.26
C VAL A 108 -9.75 11.30 15.16
N GLY A 109 -10.28 11.45 13.95
CA GLY A 109 -9.54 12.02 12.83
C GLY A 109 -9.91 11.41 11.49
N SER A 110 -9.08 11.67 10.48
CA SER A 110 -9.22 11.09 9.15
C SER A 110 -9.20 9.55 9.23
N PRO A 111 -10.06 8.84 8.47
CA PRO A 111 -10.11 7.38 8.49
C PRO A 111 -8.81 6.72 8.02
N HIS A 112 -7.97 7.46 7.29
CA HIS A 112 -6.71 6.98 6.71
C HIS A 112 -5.46 7.64 7.33
N GLU A 113 -5.58 8.32 8.49
CA GLU A 113 -4.46 9.03 9.12
C GLU A 113 -3.29 8.10 9.47
N ILE A 114 -3.58 6.91 10.01
CA ILE A 114 -2.54 5.93 10.34
C ILE A 114 -1.81 5.48 9.08
N GLU A 115 -2.54 5.30 7.97
CA GLU A 115 -1.98 4.92 6.69
C GLU A 115 -1.11 6.03 6.09
N VAL A 116 -1.46 7.30 6.31
CA VAL A 116 -0.57 8.44 5.99
C VAL A 116 0.72 8.33 6.78
N GLN A 117 0.66 8.07 8.09
CA GLN A 117 1.86 7.94 8.93
C GLN A 117 2.73 6.71 8.54
N ARG A 118 2.10 5.59 8.16
CA ARG A 118 2.83 4.42 7.61
C ARG A 118 3.48 4.71 6.27
N TYR A 119 2.78 5.39 5.36
CA TYR A 119 3.38 5.81 4.10
C TYR A 119 4.53 6.80 4.31
N TRP A 120 4.44 7.65 5.33
CA TRP A 120 5.53 8.50 5.77
C TRP A 120 6.75 7.66 6.20
N MET A 121 6.57 6.57 6.93
CA MET A 121 7.63 5.62 7.25
C MET A 121 8.23 4.98 5.99
N VAL A 122 7.41 4.57 5.00
CA VAL A 122 7.88 4.06 3.69
C VAL A 122 8.84 5.04 3.04
N ARG A 123 8.46 6.32 2.92
CA ARG A 123 9.31 7.36 2.32
C ARG A 123 10.65 7.52 3.03
N ARG A 124 10.68 7.33 4.35
CA ARG A 124 11.90 7.41 5.15
C ARG A 124 12.78 6.18 4.94
N LEU A 125 12.21 4.98 4.92
CA LEU A 125 12.93 3.75 4.57
C LEU A 125 13.57 3.87 3.18
N MET A 126 12.87 4.44 2.20
CA MET A 126 13.41 4.70 0.86
C MET A 126 14.59 5.69 0.87
N THR A 127 14.50 6.79 1.63
CA THR A 127 15.61 7.74 1.81
C THR A 127 16.84 7.07 2.43
N TRP A 128 16.62 6.04 3.26
CA TRP A 128 17.67 5.20 3.85
C TRP A 128 18.07 4.00 2.98
N LYS A 129 17.59 3.90 1.73
CA LYS A 129 17.82 2.78 0.78
C LYS A 129 17.39 1.40 1.29
N ARG A 130 16.49 1.35 2.28
CA ARG A 130 15.91 0.12 2.84
C ARG A 130 14.70 -0.32 2.01
N PHE A 131 14.92 -0.55 0.72
CA PHE A 131 13.85 -0.77 -0.26
C PHE A 131 13.02 -2.01 0.01
N THR A 132 13.62 -3.07 0.55
CA THR A 132 12.90 -4.30 0.89
C THR A 132 11.88 -4.06 2.00
N GLU A 133 12.28 -3.39 3.08
CA GLU A 133 11.39 -3.06 4.19
C GLU A 133 10.34 -2.02 3.78
N ALA A 134 10.73 -1.02 2.97
CA ALA A 134 9.78 -0.06 2.41
C ALA A 134 8.71 -0.77 1.57
N ARG A 135 9.09 -1.76 0.76
CA ARG A 135 8.15 -2.56 -0.04
C ARG A 135 7.19 -3.34 0.83
N GLU A 136 7.68 -4.01 1.88
CA GLU A 136 6.86 -4.74 2.82
C GLU A 136 5.86 -3.81 3.52
N GLU A 137 6.31 -2.63 3.95
CA GLU A 137 5.43 -1.66 4.58
C GLU A 137 4.41 -1.05 3.60
N CYS A 138 4.74 -0.89 2.31
CA CYS A 138 3.75 -0.53 1.29
C CYS A 138 2.61 -1.56 1.26
N TRP A 139 2.92 -2.86 1.27
CA TRP A 139 1.91 -3.91 1.29
C TRP A 139 1.09 -3.90 2.57
N VAL A 140 1.72 -3.75 3.73
CA VAL A 140 1.02 -3.60 5.03
C VAL A 140 0.03 -2.43 4.97
N THR A 141 0.47 -1.29 4.43
CA THR A 141 -0.36 -0.07 4.33
C THR A 141 -1.51 -0.25 3.36
N LEU A 142 -1.28 -0.85 2.18
CA LEU A 142 -2.33 -1.17 1.21
C LEU A 142 -3.38 -2.14 1.79
N HIS A 143 -2.94 -3.15 2.53
CA HIS A 143 -3.85 -4.04 3.25
C HIS A 143 -4.64 -3.29 4.33
N SER A 144 -4.00 -2.40 5.08
CA SER A 144 -4.67 -1.57 6.09
C SER A 144 -5.75 -0.69 5.45
N LEU A 145 -5.47 -0.03 4.32
CA LEU A 145 -6.46 0.74 3.55
C LEU A 145 -7.66 -0.12 3.13
N LYS A 146 -7.41 -1.32 2.60
CA LYS A 146 -8.46 -2.29 2.24
C LYS A 146 -9.41 -2.55 3.41
N PHE A 147 -8.89 -2.90 4.58
CA PHE A 147 -9.72 -3.30 5.71
C PHE A 147 -10.35 -2.12 6.47
N ASN A 148 -9.62 -1.03 6.62
CA ASN A 148 -9.99 0.07 7.51
C ASN A 148 -10.67 1.24 6.80
N VAL A 149 -10.43 1.43 5.50
CA VAL A 149 -10.95 2.55 4.73
C VAL A 149 -12.01 2.08 3.72
N PHE A 150 -11.71 1.06 2.92
CA PHE A 150 -12.58 0.65 1.82
C PHE A 150 -13.70 -0.34 2.22
N CYS A 151 -13.45 -1.27 3.16
CA CYS A 151 -14.42 -2.30 3.56
C CYS A 151 -15.61 -1.83 4.43
N LYS A 152 -15.94 -0.53 4.50
CA LYS A 152 -16.98 -0.03 5.43
C LYS A 152 -18.42 -0.30 5.00
N GLU A 153 -18.70 -0.70 3.77
CA GLU A 153 -20.08 -0.82 3.27
C GLU A 153 -20.85 -2.10 3.67
N GLU A 154 -20.18 -3.18 4.10
CA GLU A 154 -20.88 -4.43 4.44
C GLU A 154 -21.44 -4.49 5.88
N LYS A 155 -20.87 -3.73 6.82
CA LYS A 155 -21.29 -3.79 8.23
C LYS A 155 -22.66 -3.15 8.48
N GLY A 156 -23.03 -2.12 7.71
CA GLY A 156 -24.34 -1.46 7.83
C GLY A 156 -25.53 -2.32 7.36
N LYS A 157 -25.33 -3.26 6.44
CA LYS A 157 -26.42 -4.12 5.93
C LYS A 157 -26.77 -5.28 6.86
N LYS A 158 -25.83 -5.75 7.69
CA LYS A 158 -26.08 -6.85 8.65
C LYS A 158 -26.78 -6.37 9.93
N GLU A 159 -26.51 -5.16 10.42
CA GLU A 159 -27.21 -4.61 11.60
C GLU A 159 -28.68 -4.24 11.29
N VAL A 160 -28.96 -3.73 10.09
CA VAL A 160 -30.35 -3.45 9.67
C VAL A 160 -31.16 -4.75 9.46
N ALA A 161 -30.52 -5.81 8.95
CA ALA A 161 -31.19 -7.10 8.75
C ALA A 161 -31.46 -7.86 10.07
N VAL A 162 -30.66 -7.66 11.11
CA VAL A 162 -30.88 -8.26 12.45
C VAL A 162 -31.92 -7.48 13.25
N SER A 163 -31.98 -6.16 13.09
CA SER A 163 -33.01 -5.32 13.73
C SER A 163 -34.41 -5.56 13.13
N ALA A 164 -34.51 -5.76 11.81
CA ALA A 164 -35.79 -6.00 11.13
C ALA A 164 -36.43 -7.37 11.42
N ARG A 165 -35.69 -8.34 12.00
CA ARG A 165 -36.22 -9.68 12.33
C ARG A 165 -36.81 -9.81 13.74
N LYS A 166 -36.74 -8.77 14.58
CA LYS A 166 -37.22 -8.84 15.98
C LYS A 166 -38.56 -8.16 16.27
N GLY A 167 -39.25 -7.64 15.27
CA GLY A 167 -40.52 -6.95 15.47
C GLY A 167 -41.56 -7.27 14.41
N THR A 168 -42.18 -8.45 14.49
CA THR A 168 -43.60 -8.69 14.13
C THR A 168 -43.95 -10.17 14.34
N ALA A 169 -44.58 -10.50 15.47
CA ALA A 169 -45.22 -11.79 15.70
C ALA A 169 -46.51 -11.63 16.53
N ARG A 170 -47.63 -11.37 15.83
CA ARG A 170 -49.06 -11.63 16.18
C ARG A 170 -49.85 -11.08 14.97
N LYS A 171 -50.75 -11.78 14.28
CA LYS A 171 -51.83 -12.70 14.67
C LYS A 171 -52.31 -13.49 13.42
N LYS A 172 -52.87 -14.69 13.62
CA LYS A 172 -53.61 -15.56 12.66
C LYS A 172 -54.83 -14.80 12.03
N GLU A 173 -55.41 -15.14 10.88
CA GLU A 173 -56.11 -16.38 10.42
C GLU A 173 -56.32 -16.36 8.87
N VAL A 174 -56.13 -17.50 8.17
CA VAL A 174 -57.12 -18.42 7.53
C VAL A 174 -57.89 -17.89 6.30
N GLY A 175 -57.70 -18.57 5.16
CA GLY A 175 -58.58 -18.49 3.97
C GLY A 175 -57.93 -19.08 2.71
N ALA A 176 -58.43 -20.21 2.22
CA ALA A 176 -57.89 -21.02 1.12
C ALA A 176 -58.20 -20.46 -0.28
N SER A 177 -57.33 -20.76 -1.26
CA SER A 177 -57.69 -21.41 -2.54
C SER A 177 -56.62 -21.20 -3.63
N SER A 178 -56.40 -22.27 -4.39
CA SER A 178 -55.51 -22.47 -5.54
C SER A 178 -55.53 -21.38 -6.62
N VAL A 179 -54.42 -21.21 -7.37
CA VAL A 179 -54.31 -21.38 -8.83
C VAL A 179 -52.83 -21.35 -9.26
N ARG A 180 -52.54 -22.10 -10.33
CA ARG A 180 -51.24 -22.47 -10.91
C ARG A 180 -50.52 -21.34 -11.68
N LYS A 181 -49.18 -21.45 -11.63
CA LYS A 181 -48.18 -21.32 -12.72
C LYS A 181 -47.82 -19.95 -13.33
N LYS A 182 -46.51 -19.90 -13.65
CA LYS A 182 -45.70 -18.88 -14.36
C LYS A 182 -45.34 -17.71 -13.43
N ASP A 183 -44.07 -17.39 -13.18
CA ASP A 183 -43.06 -17.08 -14.20
C ASP A 183 -41.67 -17.65 -13.93
N ALA A 184 -41.04 -18.07 -15.04
CA ALA A 184 -39.63 -18.31 -15.16
C ALA A 184 -38.93 -16.97 -15.44
N ALA A 185 -38.02 -16.56 -14.55
CA ALA A 185 -36.82 -15.75 -14.82
C ALA A 185 -36.32 -15.09 -13.53
N SER A 186 -35.50 -15.79 -12.74
CA SER A 186 -34.60 -15.16 -11.74
C SER A 186 -33.71 -16.21 -11.07
N SER A 187 -32.97 -17.00 -11.86
CA SER A 187 -31.96 -17.92 -11.32
C SER A 187 -30.71 -17.93 -12.19
N VAL A 188 -30.21 -16.75 -12.54
CA VAL A 188 -28.85 -16.59 -13.08
C VAL A 188 -28.28 -15.28 -12.58
N ARG A 189 -27.52 -15.35 -11.50
CA ARG A 189 -26.34 -14.53 -11.14
C ARG A 189 -25.93 -14.89 -9.72
N LYS A 190 -25.65 -16.18 -9.51
CA LYS A 190 -24.74 -16.62 -8.45
C LYS A 190 -23.42 -16.94 -9.15
N ILE A 191 -22.37 -16.27 -8.67
CA ILE A 191 -20.97 -16.68 -8.80
C ILE A 191 -20.40 -16.56 -10.22
N LYS A 192 -19.79 -15.40 -10.47
CA LYS A 192 -18.57 -15.32 -11.28
C LYS A 192 -17.64 -14.26 -10.71
N GLU A 193 -17.34 -14.38 -9.42
CA GLU A 193 -16.04 -13.94 -8.90
C GLU A 193 -15.04 -15.01 -9.35
N SER A 194 -14.54 -14.84 -10.57
CA SER A 194 -13.56 -15.72 -11.18
C SER A 194 -12.18 -15.44 -10.58
N GLU A 195 -11.69 -16.40 -9.78
CA GLU A 195 -10.32 -16.94 -9.82
C GLU A 195 -9.09 -16.00 -9.84
N ASN A 196 -9.21 -14.72 -9.47
CA ASN A 196 -8.06 -13.82 -9.26
C ASN A 196 -7.80 -13.47 -7.78
N ASP A 197 -8.62 -13.99 -6.86
CA ASP A 197 -8.63 -13.55 -5.45
C ASP A 197 -7.64 -14.29 -4.54
N LYS A 198 -6.68 -15.05 -5.09
CA LYS A 198 -5.65 -15.70 -4.28
C LYS A 198 -4.51 -14.77 -3.87
N ASP A 199 -4.31 -13.66 -4.59
CA ASP A 199 -3.35 -12.61 -4.23
C ASP A 199 -4.00 -11.33 -3.68
N GLY A 200 -5.33 -11.20 -3.72
CA GLY A 200 -6.11 -10.27 -2.89
C GLY A 200 -5.88 -8.76 -3.06
N VAL A 201 -5.19 -8.33 -4.13
CA VAL A 201 -4.82 -6.93 -4.31
C VAL A 201 -5.86 -6.17 -5.14
N ASN A 202 -6.71 -5.40 -4.46
CA ASN A 202 -7.70 -4.49 -5.05
C ASN A 202 -7.53 -3.07 -4.47
N LEU A 203 -7.45 -2.05 -5.33
CA LEU A 203 -7.41 -0.63 -4.98
C LEU A 203 -8.81 0.00 -4.86
N TYR A 204 -9.90 -0.74 -5.02
CA TYR A 204 -11.29 -0.28 -4.85
C TYR A 204 -11.58 0.99 -5.66
N GLY A 205 -11.30 0.95 -6.96
CA GLY A 205 -11.38 2.12 -7.83
C GLY A 205 -12.74 2.82 -7.86
N GLU A 206 -13.82 2.12 -7.51
CA GLU A 206 -15.16 2.67 -7.32
C GLU A 206 -15.23 3.70 -6.19
N GLN A 207 -14.36 3.61 -5.18
CA GLN A 207 -14.29 4.55 -4.05
C GLN A 207 -13.57 5.85 -4.41
N ALA A 208 -12.86 5.91 -5.55
CA ALA A 208 -12.09 7.07 -5.96
C ALA A 208 -12.96 8.34 -6.14
N GLY A 209 -14.20 8.19 -6.62
CA GLY A 209 -15.10 9.32 -6.88
C GLY A 209 -15.51 10.13 -5.64
N GLY A 210 -15.44 9.51 -4.45
CA GLY A 210 -15.74 10.17 -3.17
C GLY A 210 -14.52 10.41 -2.29
N ALA A 211 -13.31 10.10 -2.78
CA ALA A 211 -12.08 10.23 -2.03
C ALA A 211 -11.61 11.69 -1.94
N ASP A 212 -11.10 12.09 -0.77
CA ASP A 212 -10.38 13.36 -0.65
C ASP A 212 -9.00 13.31 -1.32
N SER A 213 -8.43 14.48 -1.58
CA SER A 213 -7.13 14.60 -2.27
C SER A 213 -5.98 13.94 -1.51
N GLY A 214 -6.05 13.86 -0.17
CA GLY A 214 -5.08 13.17 0.67
C GLY A 214 -5.09 11.67 0.43
N LEU A 215 -6.28 11.05 0.41
CA LEU A 215 -6.45 9.63 0.12
C LEU A 215 -6.01 9.28 -1.32
N VAL A 216 -6.39 10.12 -2.30
CA VAL A 216 -5.95 9.93 -3.70
C VAL A 216 -4.42 9.98 -3.81
N GLY A 217 -3.80 11.00 -3.21
CA GLY A 217 -2.34 11.14 -3.19
C GLY A 217 -1.63 9.98 -2.49
N LEU A 218 -2.23 9.45 -1.41
CA LEU A 218 -1.74 8.30 -0.66
C LEU A 218 -1.74 7.03 -1.51
N VAL A 219 -2.84 6.72 -2.20
CA VAL A 219 -2.95 5.52 -3.05
C VAL A 219 -1.97 5.59 -4.22
N LEU A 220 -1.95 6.71 -4.95
CA LEU A 220 -1.03 6.92 -6.06
C LEU A 220 0.44 6.83 -5.59
N GLY A 221 0.74 7.46 -4.44
CA GLY A 221 2.06 7.45 -3.83
C GLY A 221 2.54 6.05 -3.42
N LEU A 222 1.70 5.31 -2.68
CA LEU A 222 2.00 3.95 -2.23
C LEU A 222 2.31 3.00 -3.38
N VAL A 223 1.49 3.01 -4.43
CA VAL A 223 1.72 2.14 -5.60
C VAL A 223 3.00 2.55 -6.34
N THR A 224 3.25 3.85 -6.48
CA THR A 224 4.47 4.34 -7.12
C THR A 224 5.73 3.90 -6.37
N ASP A 225 5.74 4.11 -5.06
CA ASP A 225 6.88 3.78 -4.21
C ASP A 225 7.07 2.27 -4.10
N LEU A 226 5.97 1.50 -4.08
CA LEU A 226 6.02 0.05 -4.19
C LEU A 226 6.70 -0.42 -5.48
N VAL A 227 6.40 0.21 -6.62
CA VAL A 227 7.06 -0.11 -7.91
C VAL A 227 8.55 0.21 -7.83
N ILE A 228 8.91 1.39 -7.30
CA ILE A 228 10.31 1.81 -7.15
C ILE A 228 11.06 0.83 -6.26
N CYS A 229 10.52 0.51 -5.07
CA CYS A 229 11.12 -0.44 -4.15
C CYS A 229 11.24 -1.84 -4.75
N THR A 230 10.26 -2.28 -5.55
CA THR A 230 10.34 -3.59 -6.22
C THR A 230 11.52 -3.66 -7.17
N GLY A 231 11.76 -2.62 -7.97
CA GLY A 231 12.93 -2.54 -8.85
C GLY A 231 14.26 -2.44 -8.10
N GLU A 232 14.31 -1.64 -7.03
CA GLU A 232 15.52 -1.42 -6.23
C GLU A 232 15.90 -2.62 -5.35
N SER A 233 14.92 -3.39 -4.88
CA SER A 233 15.16 -4.64 -4.15
C SER A 233 15.74 -5.74 -5.04
N LYS A 234 15.74 -5.59 -6.38
CA LYS A 234 16.30 -6.55 -7.34
C LYS A 234 15.82 -7.99 -7.11
N LEU A 235 14.52 -8.13 -6.81
CA LEU A 235 13.89 -9.42 -6.57
C LEU A 235 13.98 -10.31 -7.80
N ARG A 236 14.23 -11.61 -7.61
CA ARG A 236 14.28 -12.60 -8.71
C ARG A 236 12.94 -13.29 -8.93
N GLU A 237 11.95 -13.03 -8.09
CA GLU A 237 10.65 -13.70 -8.11
C GLU A 237 9.68 -12.95 -9.04
N ALA A 238 9.45 -13.48 -10.23
CA ALA A 238 8.55 -12.88 -11.23
C ALA A 238 7.12 -12.62 -10.70
N LYS A 239 6.64 -13.42 -9.73
CA LYS A 239 5.32 -13.24 -9.10
C LYS A 239 5.17 -11.86 -8.43
N GLU A 240 6.25 -11.33 -7.85
CA GLU A 240 6.22 -10.04 -7.13
C GLU A 240 6.01 -8.87 -8.11
N TYR A 241 6.63 -8.93 -9.28
CA TYR A 241 6.40 -7.96 -10.36
C TYR A 241 4.98 -8.05 -10.93
N ARG A 242 4.43 -9.26 -11.05
CA ARG A 242 3.04 -9.46 -11.52
C ARG A 242 2.03 -8.83 -10.56
N LYS A 243 2.22 -8.98 -9.23
CA LYS A 243 1.36 -8.32 -8.23
C LYS A 243 1.37 -6.79 -8.38
N VAL A 244 2.55 -6.22 -8.62
CA VAL A 244 2.70 -4.77 -8.84
C VAL A 244 2.03 -4.32 -10.14
N LEU A 245 2.11 -5.10 -11.23
CA LEU A 245 1.40 -4.76 -12.47
C LEU A 245 -0.12 -4.72 -12.26
N VAL A 246 -0.68 -5.68 -11.53
CA VAL A 246 -2.11 -5.71 -11.20
C VAL A 246 -2.54 -4.43 -10.49
N LEU A 247 -1.71 -3.87 -9.60
CA LEU A 247 -1.98 -2.58 -8.95
C LEU A 247 -1.96 -1.42 -9.93
N ILE A 248 -0.98 -1.37 -10.84
CA ILE A 248 -0.84 -0.30 -11.83
C ILE A 248 -2.10 -0.25 -12.72
N ASP A 249 -2.59 -1.39 -13.17
CA ASP A 249 -3.79 -1.49 -14.00
C ASP A 249 -5.04 -0.94 -13.29
N GLN A 250 -5.05 -0.93 -11.96
CA GLN A 250 -6.14 -0.44 -11.13
C GLN A 250 -6.03 1.06 -10.78
N LEU A 251 -4.99 1.77 -11.21
CA LEU A 251 -4.79 3.19 -10.88
C LEU A 251 -5.72 4.13 -11.66
N ALA A 252 -6.28 3.69 -12.78
CA ALA A 252 -7.02 4.58 -13.68
C ALA A 252 -8.17 5.37 -12.98
N PRO A 253 -9.00 4.79 -12.10
CA PRO A 253 -10.03 5.54 -11.39
C PRO A 253 -9.45 6.59 -10.44
N TRP A 254 -8.34 6.29 -9.75
CA TRP A 254 -7.63 7.18 -8.85
C TRP A 254 -6.96 8.34 -9.59
N GLN A 255 -6.42 8.08 -10.78
CA GLN A 255 -5.83 9.12 -11.62
C GLN A 255 -6.90 10.10 -12.14
N ARG A 256 -8.12 9.66 -12.45
CA ARG A 256 -9.18 10.53 -13.00
C ARG A 256 -9.65 11.62 -12.03
N VAL A 257 -9.61 11.33 -10.73
CA VAL A 257 -10.06 12.24 -9.67
C VAL A 257 -8.93 13.12 -9.12
N SER A 258 -7.70 12.90 -9.59
CA SER A 258 -6.53 13.65 -9.17
C SER A 258 -6.34 14.92 -10.02
N ASP A 259 -5.68 15.93 -9.46
CA ASP A 259 -5.33 17.14 -10.21
C ASP A 259 -4.18 16.87 -11.20
N LYS A 260 -4.07 17.72 -12.23
CA LYS A 260 -3.08 17.55 -13.31
C LYS A 260 -1.65 17.47 -12.79
N ASN A 261 -1.30 18.31 -11.79
CA ASN A 261 0.05 18.37 -11.24
C ASN A 261 0.40 17.10 -10.45
N THR A 262 -0.55 16.57 -9.66
CA THR A 262 -0.37 15.29 -8.97
C THR A 262 -0.21 14.13 -9.96
N ILE A 263 -1.02 14.07 -11.02
CA ILE A 263 -0.92 13.04 -12.07
C ILE A 263 0.44 13.11 -12.78
N GLU A 264 0.89 14.31 -13.13
CA GLU A 264 2.17 14.50 -13.82
C GLU A 264 3.35 14.02 -12.96
N LYS A 265 3.36 14.39 -11.67
CA LYS A 265 4.37 13.93 -10.70
C LYS A 265 4.30 12.41 -10.53
N HIS A 266 3.10 11.85 -10.42
CA HIS A 266 2.88 10.42 -10.33
C HIS A 266 3.45 9.68 -11.54
N ARG A 267 3.14 10.10 -12.77
CA ARG A 267 3.68 9.49 -14.01
C ARG A 267 5.20 9.53 -14.07
N SER A 268 5.81 10.67 -13.72
CA SER A 268 7.27 10.81 -13.70
C SER A 268 7.94 9.85 -12.70
N MET A 269 7.36 9.68 -11.51
CA MET A 269 7.88 8.76 -10.50
C MET A 269 7.60 7.29 -10.85
N LEU A 270 6.43 6.99 -11.41
CA LEU A 270 6.06 5.64 -11.84
C LEU A 270 6.97 5.18 -12.99
N PHE A 271 7.26 6.07 -13.95
CA PHE A 271 8.28 5.86 -14.98
C PHE A 271 9.62 5.42 -14.37
N LYS A 272 10.14 6.14 -13.37
CA LYS A 272 11.44 5.81 -12.73
C LYS A 272 11.44 4.40 -12.15
N GLY A 273 10.37 3.99 -11.48
CA GLY A 273 10.22 2.65 -10.93
C GLY A 273 10.13 1.59 -12.04
N LEU A 274 9.22 1.78 -12.99
CA LEU A 274 9.00 0.86 -14.11
C LEU A 274 10.26 0.67 -14.97
N HIS A 275 10.98 1.75 -15.24
CA HIS A 275 12.22 1.72 -16.00
C HIS A 275 13.28 0.87 -15.28
N LYS A 276 13.46 1.05 -13.96
CA LYS A 276 14.39 0.23 -13.17
C LYS A 276 14.01 -1.25 -13.19
N CYS A 277 12.73 -1.56 -13.04
CA CYS A 277 12.22 -2.93 -13.16
C CYS A 277 12.54 -3.51 -14.55
N ALA A 278 12.23 -2.79 -15.62
CA ALA A 278 12.47 -3.22 -16.99
C ALA A 278 13.96 -3.49 -17.28
N LEU A 279 14.86 -2.59 -16.85
CA LEU A 279 16.30 -2.79 -17.00
C LEU A 279 16.79 -4.01 -16.21
N PHE A 280 16.37 -4.15 -14.95
CA PHE A 280 16.76 -5.30 -14.14
C PHE A 280 16.33 -6.63 -14.78
N MET A 281 15.09 -6.71 -15.27
CA MET A 281 14.59 -7.89 -15.97
C MET A 281 15.37 -8.17 -17.26
N ALA A 282 15.69 -7.14 -18.05
CA ALA A 282 16.50 -7.27 -19.26
C ALA A 282 17.92 -7.77 -18.97
N THR A 283 18.53 -7.37 -17.84
CA THR A 283 19.87 -7.84 -17.44
C THR A 283 19.89 -9.28 -16.91
N LYS A 284 18.74 -9.83 -16.51
CA LYS A 284 18.62 -11.17 -15.91
C LYS A 284 17.45 -11.97 -16.50
N PRO A 285 17.48 -12.24 -17.82
CA PRO A 285 16.33 -12.82 -18.53
C PRO A 285 15.96 -14.23 -18.06
N SER A 286 16.89 -14.99 -17.49
CA SER A 286 16.62 -16.34 -16.97
C SER A 286 15.60 -16.39 -15.83
N TYR A 287 15.37 -15.28 -15.12
CA TYR A 287 14.39 -15.21 -14.02
C TYR A 287 13.01 -14.73 -14.46
N PHE A 288 12.87 -14.21 -15.69
CA PHE A 288 11.68 -13.47 -16.10
C PHE A 288 11.15 -13.91 -17.45
N ASP A 289 9.82 -14.06 -17.50
CA ASP A 289 9.09 -14.25 -18.74
C ASP A 289 9.28 -13.02 -19.67
N PRO A 290 9.68 -13.20 -20.94
CA PRO A 290 9.83 -12.12 -21.92
C PRO A 290 8.62 -11.18 -21.99
N LYS A 291 7.40 -11.72 -21.84
CA LYS A 291 6.16 -10.91 -21.84
C LYS A 291 6.11 -9.94 -20.66
N LEU A 292 6.63 -10.33 -19.51
CA LEU A 292 6.71 -9.48 -18.31
C LEU A 292 7.66 -8.31 -18.56
N THR A 293 8.87 -8.60 -19.04
CA THR A 293 9.88 -7.59 -19.39
C THR A 293 9.34 -6.58 -20.41
N ARG A 294 8.67 -7.08 -21.46
CA ARG A 294 7.98 -6.25 -22.46
C ARG A 294 6.95 -5.32 -21.83
N THR A 295 6.10 -5.85 -20.96
CA THR A 295 5.01 -5.08 -20.34
C THR A 295 5.56 -3.93 -19.51
N PHE A 296 6.57 -4.18 -18.67
CA PHE A 296 7.24 -3.13 -17.91
C PHE A 296 7.94 -2.10 -18.80
N GLY A 297 8.60 -2.55 -19.88
CA GLY A 297 9.23 -1.66 -20.85
C GLY A 297 8.23 -0.71 -21.52
N LEU A 298 7.11 -1.24 -22.01
CA LEU A 298 6.06 -0.44 -22.65
C LEU A 298 5.39 0.51 -21.66
N LEU A 299 5.07 0.06 -20.44
CA LEU A 299 4.48 0.93 -19.42
C LEU A 299 5.45 2.05 -18.99
N ALA A 300 6.76 1.76 -18.92
CA ALA A 300 7.76 2.79 -18.63
C ALA A 300 7.76 3.86 -19.73
N LEU A 301 7.72 3.46 -21.00
CA LEU A 301 7.71 4.39 -22.14
C LEU A 301 6.41 5.19 -22.21
N ASP A 302 5.27 4.56 -22.00
CA ASP A 302 3.98 5.25 -21.94
C ASP A 302 3.98 6.35 -20.87
N ASN A 303 4.40 6.02 -19.64
CA ASN A 303 4.50 6.99 -18.55
C ASN A 303 5.56 8.08 -18.82
N CYS A 304 6.66 7.75 -19.48
CA CYS A 304 7.68 8.73 -19.89
C CYS A 304 7.10 9.73 -20.89
N SER A 305 6.41 9.25 -21.93
CA SER A 305 5.83 10.08 -22.99
C SER A 305 4.78 11.08 -22.51
N CYS A 306 4.11 10.75 -21.40
CA CYS A 306 3.02 11.52 -20.81
C CYS A 306 3.43 12.32 -19.57
N SER A 307 4.72 12.51 -19.33
CA SER A 307 5.27 13.17 -18.13
C SER A 307 6.24 14.31 -18.47
N SER A 308 6.67 15.05 -17.45
CA SER A 308 7.69 16.10 -17.55
C SER A 308 9.06 15.62 -18.06
N VAL A 309 9.32 14.31 -18.09
CA VAL A 309 10.58 13.73 -18.58
C VAL A 309 10.47 13.17 -20.01
N LYS A 310 9.49 13.67 -20.79
CA LYS A 310 9.27 13.28 -22.19
C LYS A 310 10.50 13.54 -23.07
N ASP A 311 11.31 14.55 -22.75
CA ASP A 311 12.58 14.85 -23.42
C ASP A 311 13.56 13.66 -23.38
N GLN A 312 13.45 12.80 -22.36
CA GLN A 312 14.28 11.61 -22.21
C GLN A 312 13.75 10.40 -22.98
N PHE A 313 12.56 10.48 -23.59
CA PHE A 313 11.86 9.33 -24.17
C PHE A 313 12.70 8.51 -25.15
N LEU A 314 13.38 9.17 -26.09
CA LEU A 314 14.26 8.50 -27.06
C LEU A 314 15.47 7.86 -26.38
N LYS A 315 16.11 8.58 -25.45
CA LYS A 315 17.27 8.07 -24.69
C LYS A 315 16.89 6.83 -23.88
N VAL A 316 15.72 6.87 -23.24
CA VAL A 316 15.14 5.77 -22.47
C VAL A 316 14.85 4.57 -23.36
N THR A 317 14.21 4.80 -24.51
CA THR A 317 13.91 3.78 -25.52
C THR A 317 15.18 3.06 -25.95
N CYS A 318 16.19 3.82 -26.39
CA CYS A 318 17.47 3.27 -26.81
C CYS A 318 18.16 2.51 -25.67
N GLY A 319 18.11 3.03 -24.44
CA GLY A 319 18.68 2.37 -23.27
C GLY A 319 18.06 1.00 -22.99
N ILE A 320 16.72 0.90 -23.03
CA ILE A 320 16.02 -0.37 -22.85
C ILE A 320 16.35 -1.33 -23.99
N CYS A 321 16.30 -0.88 -25.25
CA CYS A 321 16.63 -1.70 -26.42
C CYS A 321 18.06 -2.25 -26.33
N HIS A 322 19.03 -1.42 -25.96
CA HIS A 322 20.42 -1.85 -25.79
C HIS A 322 20.54 -3.01 -24.78
N GLN A 323 19.90 -2.89 -23.61
CA GLN A 323 19.94 -3.95 -22.60
C GLN A 323 19.24 -5.23 -23.07
N LEU A 324 18.14 -5.12 -23.80
CA LEU A 324 17.42 -6.28 -24.33
C LEU A 324 18.23 -7.02 -25.42
N VAL A 325 18.89 -6.29 -26.32
CA VAL A 325 19.78 -6.89 -27.33
C VAL A 325 20.92 -7.66 -26.66
N SER A 326 21.50 -7.12 -25.60
CA SER A 326 22.54 -7.81 -24.82
C SER A 326 22.03 -9.03 -24.03
N GLY A 327 20.72 -9.16 -23.82
CA GLY A 327 20.10 -10.22 -23.03
C GLY A 327 19.75 -11.51 -23.78
N GLY A 328 19.95 -11.56 -25.11
CA GLY A 328 19.79 -12.78 -25.91
C GLY A 328 18.65 -12.75 -26.94
N PRO A 329 18.53 -13.80 -27.77
CA PRO A 329 17.64 -13.82 -28.94
C PRO A 329 16.14 -13.73 -28.57
N ASP A 330 15.72 -14.32 -27.46
CA ASP A 330 14.31 -14.31 -27.02
C ASP A 330 13.77 -12.89 -26.75
N LEU A 331 14.66 -11.95 -26.39
CA LEU A 331 14.32 -10.55 -26.13
C LEU A 331 14.35 -9.67 -27.38
N SER A 332 14.85 -10.18 -28.51
CA SER A 332 14.93 -9.42 -29.77
C SER A 332 13.54 -9.07 -30.32
N SER A 333 12.56 -9.95 -30.09
CA SER A 333 11.15 -9.68 -30.41
C SER A 333 10.59 -8.48 -29.61
N ILE A 334 11.04 -8.29 -28.37
CA ILE A 334 10.63 -7.18 -27.51
C ILE A 334 11.18 -5.85 -28.04
N VAL A 335 12.41 -5.84 -28.56
CA VAL A 335 13.03 -4.65 -29.15
C VAL A 335 12.17 -4.12 -30.30
N VAL A 336 11.70 -5.01 -31.17
CA VAL A 336 10.82 -4.64 -32.29
C VAL A 336 9.54 -3.98 -31.78
N ASP A 337 8.93 -4.54 -30.74
CA ASP A 337 7.70 -3.99 -30.15
C ASP A 337 7.92 -2.63 -29.48
N ILE A 338 9.04 -2.45 -28.77
CA ILE A 338 9.42 -1.16 -28.20
C ILE A 338 9.65 -0.11 -29.29
N CYS A 339 10.35 -0.47 -30.36
CA CYS A 339 10.56 0.43 -31.50
C CYS A 339 9.24 0.81 -32.17
N LYS A 340 8.34 -0.16 -32.41
CA LYS A 340 7.00 0.11 -32.96
C LYS A 340 6.19 1.05 -32.08
N PHE A 341 6.18 0.81 -30.77
CA PHE A 341 5.52 1.70 -29.81
C PHE A 341 6.10 3.10 -29.89
N SER A 342 7.43 3.22 -29.84
CA SER A 342 8.13 4.50 -29.80
C SER A 342 7.91 5.33 -31.07
N LEU A 343 7.98 4.69 -32.24
CA LEU A 343 7.66 5.33 -33.52
C LEU A 343 6.20 5.82 -33.52
N SER A 344 5.26 4.97 -33.09
CA SER A 344 3.84 5.35 -33.02
C SER A 344 3.59 6.55 -32.10
N THR A 345 4.31 6.65 -30.98
CA THR A 345 4.20 7.78 -30.06
C THR A 345 4.76 9.06 -30.68
N ILE A 346 5.94 9.00 -31.31
CA ILE A 346 6.57 10.17 -31.94
C ILE A 346 5.73 10.69 -33.11
N PHE A 347 5.18 9.80 -33.95
CA PHE A 347 4.36 10.21 -35.08
C PHE A 347 3.01 10.80 -34.68
N LYS A 348 2.45 10.41 -33.52
CA LYS A 348 1.25 11.03 -32.96
C LYS A 348 1.49 12.45 -32.45
N ASP A 349 2.71 12.74 -31.99
CA ASP A 349 3.09 14.06 -31.49
C ASP A 349 3.44 15.06 -32.63
N ALA A 350 3.66 14.56 -33.85
CA ALA A 350 4.02 15.36 -35.02
C ALA A 350 2.81 15.83 -35.85
N GLN A 351 1.60 15.38 -35.50
CA GLN A 351 0.31 15.82 -36.06
C GLN A 351 -0.39 16.72 -35.05
#